data_AF-A0A6L3MMI5-F1
#
_entry.id   AF-A0A6L3MMI5-F1
#
_cell.length_a   1.000
_cell.length_b   1.000
_cell.length_c   1.000
_cell.angle_alpha   90.00
_cell.angle_beta   90.00
_cell.angle_gamma   90.00
#
_symmetry.space_group_name_H-M   'P 1'
#
loop_
_entity.id
_entity.type
_entity.pdbx_description
1 polymer ?
#
loop_
_entity_poly.entity_id
_entity_poly.type
_entity_poly.pdbx_seq_one_letter_code
_entity_poly.pdbx_strand_id
1 'polypeptide(L)'
;MAALPVAINPALADLRALLRRVDLIVGVGGGYLRARNGVEALKLEAGHLVQMRAARAARKPAVYLPQSIGPAAENPLLSGHLTAMLREFDAVFVRDDRSAALLAEHANTRRAPDLAVLEFAHRASGVRDLARCAPATPA
;
A
#
# COMPACT_ATOMS: atom_id res chain seq x y z
N MET A 1 11.71 -9.91 -16.78
CA MET A 1 11.12 -9.13 -17.88
C MET A 1 11.57 -7.69 -17.72
N ALA A 2 12.13 -7.08 -18.78
CA ALA A 2 12.57 -5.70 -18.75
C ALA A 2 11.36 -4.79 -18.48
N ALA A 3 11.37 -4.12 -17.32
CA ALA A 3 10.34 -3.14 -16.98
C ALA A 3 10.32 -2.07 -18.08
N LEU A 4 9.14 -1.75 -18.61
CA LEU A 4 8.93 -0.57 -19.47
C LEU A 4 9.61 0.62 -18.77
N PRO A 5 10.62 1.27 -19.36
CA PRO A 5 11.38 2.24 -18.61
C PRO A 5 10.49 3.46 -18.42
N VAL A 6 9.99 3.64 -17.19
CA VAL A 6 9.17 4.78 -16.80
C VAL A 6 9.85 6.10 -17.21
N ALA A 7 11.18 6.11 -17.22
CA ALA A 7 12.02 7.21 -17.65
C ALA A 7 11.85 7.61 -19.13
N ILE A 8 11.52 6.68 -20.03
CA ILE A 8 11.44 6.95 -21.48
C ILE A 8 10.02 6.87 -22.04
N ASN A 9 9.03 6.43 -21.24
CA ASN A 9 7.65 6.34 -21.70
C ASN A 9 7.04 7.74 -21.89
N PRO A 10 6.69 8.15 -23.12
CA PRO A 10 6.15 9.48 -23.39
C PRO A 10 4.78 9.69 -22.74
N ALA A 11 3.97 8.63 -22.57
CA ALA A 11 2.68 8.70 -21.91
C ALA A 11 2.76 9.07 -20.42
N LEU A 12 3.96 8.99 -19.82
CA LEU A 12 4.21 9.34 -18.42
C LEU A 12 4.91 10.72 -18.27
N ALA A 13 5.00 11.53 -19.32
CA ALA A 13 5.68 12.83 -19.27
C ALA A 13 5.09 13.77 -18.21
N ASP A 14 3.76 13.91 -18.18
CA ASP A 14 3.06 14.80 -17.23
C ASP A 14 3.18 14.29 -15.80
N LEU A 15 3.04 12.98 -15.59
CA LEU A 15 3.27 12.36 -14.29
C LEU A 15 4.70 12.63 -13.80
N ARG A 16 5.71 12.44 -14.65
CA ARG A 16 7.12 12.75 -14.28
C ARG A 16 7.30 14.23 -13.96
N ALA A 17 6.65 15.13 -14.70
CA ALA A 17 6.70 16.57 -14.43
C ALA A 17 6.06 16.92 -13.08
N LEU A 18 4.93 16.30 -12.75
CA LEU A 18 4.28 16.43 -11.45
C LEU A 18 5.19 15.91 -10.33
N LEU A 19 5.71 14.69 -10.45
CA LEU A 19 6.54 14.05 -9.42
C LEU A 19 7.84 14.81 -9.13
N ARG A 20 8.37 15.61 -10.08
CA ARG A 20 9.51 16.49 -9.80
C ARG A 20 9.18 17.62 -8.81
N ARG A 21 7.93 18.07 -8.80
CA ARG A 21 7.45 19.23 -8.03
C ARG A 21 6.89 18.89 -6.65
N VAL A 22 6.64 17.61 -6.35
CA VAL A 22 6.15 17.20 -5.03
C VAL A 22 7.30 16.98 -4.05
N ASP A 23 6.99 17.14 -2.77
CA ASP A 23 7.93 16.85 -1.67
C ASP A 23 7.74 15.43 -1.11
N LEU A 24 6.56 14.83 -1.31
CA LEU A 24 6.18 13.52 -0.80
C LEU A 24 5.23 12.81 -1.77
N ILE A 25 5.41 11.50 -1.91
CA ILE A 25 4.50 10.61 -2.64
C ILE A 25 3.75 9.77 -1.61
N VAL A 26 2.42 9.78 -1.67
CA VAL A 26 1.58 9.00 -0.74
C VAL A 26 0.75 7.98 -1.52
N GLY A 27 0.98 6.70 -1.25
CA GLY A 27 0.10 5.62 -1.71
C GLY A 27 -1.08 5.47 -0.76
N VAL A 28 -2.29 5.74 -1.26
CA VAL A 28 -3.53 5.65 -0.47
C VAL A 28 -3.81 4.21 -0.05
N GLY A 29 -4.20 4.01 1.22
CA GLY A 29 -4.51 2.70 1.84
C GLY A 29 -5.61 1.91 1.12
N GLY A 30 -5.74 0.63 1.42
CA GLY A 30 -6.76 -0.23 0.81
C GLY A 30 -6.36 -1.70 0.68
N GLY A 31 -6.95 -2.41 -0.29
CA GLY A 31 -6.71 -3.83 -0.56
C GLY A 31 -6.21 -4.11 -1.97
N TYR A 32 -5.55 -3.11 -2.59
CA TYR A 32 -5.25 -3.11 -4.02
C TYR A 32 -3.98 -3.89 -4.40
N LEU A 33 -3.14 -4.22 -3.41
CA LEU A 33 -1.92 -5.00 -3.59
C LEU A 33 -2.16 -6.51 -3.42
N ARG A 34 -3.20 -7.02 -4.09
CA ARG A 34 -3.62 -8.42 -4.06
C ARG A 34 -4.01 -8.88 -5.45
N ALA A 35 -3.67 -10.12 -5.78
CA ALA A 35 -4.19 -10.77 -6.98
C ALA A 35 -4.63 -12.20 -6.64
N ARG A 36 -5.88 -12.53 -6.90
CA ARG A 36 -6.46 -13.86 -6.67
C ARG A 36 -6.49 -14.72 -7.93
N ASN A 37 -6.22 -14.12 -9.09
CA ASN A 37 -6.21 -14.75 -10.41
C ASN A 37 -5.33 -13.94 -11.38
N GLY A 38 -5.08 -14.49 -12.57
CA GLY A 38 -4.24 -13.84 -13.59
C GLY A 38 -4.75 -12.47 -14.08
N VAL A 39 -6.07 -12.25 -14.08
CA VAL A 39 -6.65 -10.95 -14.46
C VAL A 39 -6.37 -9.89 -13.40
N GLU A 40 -6.49 -10.25 -12.12
CA GLU A 40 -6.12 -9.36 -11.01
C GLU A 40 -4.61 -9.14 -10.95
N ALA A 41 -3.79 -10.10 -11.36
CA ALA A 41 -2.34 -9.93 -11.47
C ALA A 41 -1.97 -8.91 -12.56
N LEU A 42 -2.67 -8.94 -13.70
CA LEU A 42 -2.49 -7.94 -14.75
C LEU A 42 -2.93 -6.55 -14.27
N LYS A 43 -4.04 -6.44 -13.53
CA LYS A 43 -4.48 -5.19 -12.91
C LYS A 43 -3.48 -4.69 -11.86
N LEU A 44 -2.86 -5.59 -11.10
CA LEU A 44 -1.82 -5.26 -10.14
C LEU A 44 -0.56 -4.69 -10.83
N GLU A 45 -0.08 -5.35 -11.89
CA GLU A 45 1.06 -4.88 -12.70
C GLU A 45 0.76 -3.52 -13.36
N ALA A 46 -0.35 -3.41 -14.08
CA ALA A 46 -0.71 -2.21 -14.83
C ALA A 46 -1.07 -1.03 -13.91
N GLY A 47 -1.79 -1.30 -12.81
CA GLY A 47 -2.31 -0.29 -11.90
C GLY A 47 -1.32 0.18 -10.86
N HIS A 48 -0.50 -0.72 -10.29
CA HIS A 48 0.34 -0.38 -9.13
C HIS A 48 1.83 -0.46 -9.41
N LEU A 49 2.31 -1.47 -10.14
CA LEU A 49 3.76 -1.62 -10.30
C LEU A 49 4.35 -0.54 -11.21
N VAL A 50 3.61 -0.03 -12.19
CA VAL A 50 4.02 1.16 -12.96
C VAL A 50 4.10 2.40 -12.05
N GLN A 51 3.13 2.60 -11.16
CA GLN A 51 3.12 3.73 -10.23
C GLN A 51 4.27 3.64 -9.22
N MET A 52 4.55 2.44 -8.69
CA MET A 52 5.68 2.20 -7.79
C MET A 52 7.02 2.45 -8.47
N ARG A 53 7.19 1.97 -9.72
CA ARG A 53 8.38 2.25 -10.54
C ARG A 53 8.53 3.75 -10.80
N ALA A 54 7.43 4.47 -11.05
CA ALA A 54 7.45 5.92 -11.21
C ALA A 54 7.84 6.66 -9.93
N ALA A 55 7.29 6.24 -8.79
CA ALA A 55 7.63 6.81 -7.48
C ALA A 55 9.11 6.60 -7.14
N ARG A 56 9.62 5.39 -7.33
CA ARG A 56 11.04 5.06 -7.18
C ARG A 56 11.91 5.92 -8.10
N ALA A 57 11.54 6.04 -9.38
CA ALA A 57 12.30 6.85 -10.34
C ALA A 57 12.30 8.35 -10.00
N ALA A 58 11.27 8.86 -9.32
CA ALA A 58 11.19 10.24 -8.89
C ALA A 58 12.19 10.59 -7.78
N ARG A 59 12.71 9.59 -7.03
CA ARG A 59 13.63 9.77 -5.90
C ARG A 59 13.11 10.80 -4.88
N LYS A 60 11.80 10.75 -4.63
CA LYS A 60 11.12 11.53 -3.59
C LYS A 60 10.79 10.60 -2.42
N PRO A 61 10.67 11.13 -1.19
CA PRO A 61 10.09 10.38 -0.09
C PRO A 61 8.76 9.76 -0.51
N ALA A 62 8.58 8.47 -0.24
CA ALA A 62 7.42 7.68 -0.60
C ALA A 62 6.89 6.90 0.59
N VAL A 63 5.61 7.11 0.92
CA VAL A 63 4.93 6.46 2.04
C VAL A 63 3.66 5.77 1.55
N TYR A 64 3.47 4.52 1.92
CA TYR A 64 2.24 3.78 1.66
C TYR A 64 1.40 3.70 2.93
N LEU A 65 0.21 4.30 2.91
CA LEU A 65 -0.77 4.22 3.99
C LEU A 65 -1.30 2.78 4.16
N PRO A 66 -1.97 2.43 5.29
CA PRO A 66 -2.29 1.05 5.66
C PRO A 66 -2.90 0.22 4.53
N GLN A 67 -2.16 -0.78 4.05
CA GLN A 67 -2.56 -1.71 3.00
C GLN A 67 -2.86 -3.11 3.55
N SER A 68 -3.80 -3.78 2.89
CA SER A 68 -3.89 -5.23 2.82
C SER A 68 -3.09 -5.71 1.61
N ILE A 69 -1.99 -6.40 1.87
CA ILE A 69 -1.11 -7.01 0.87
C ILE A 69 -1.38 -8.52 0.90
N GLY A 70 -1.32 -9.18 -0.24
CA GLY A 70 -1.71 -10.58 -0.32
C GLY A 70 -0.97 -11.29 -1.43
N PRO A 71 -1.22 -12.60 -1.59
CA PRO A 71 -0.55 -13.36 -2.63
C PRO A 71 -0.79 -12.68 -3.98
N ALA A 72 0.26 -12.60 -4.79
CA ALA A 72 0.20 -12.06 -6.13
C ALA A 72 -0.14 -13.21 -7.10
N ALA A 73 -1.37 -13.72 -7.01
CA ALA A 73 -1.90 -14.84 -7.79
C ALA A 73 -1.06 -16.13 -7.67
N GLU A 74 -0.60 -16.45 -6.46
CA GLU A 74 0.30 -17.59 -6.19
C GLU A 74 1.59 -17.60 -7.03
N ASN A 75 1.96 -16.46 -7.64
CA ASN A 75 3.17 -16.33 -8.42
C ASN A 75 4.31 -15.81 -7.52
N PRO A 76 5.31 -16.64 -7.18
CA PRO A 76 6.38 -16.24 -6.28
C PRO A 76 7.25 -15.12 -6.86
N LEU A 77 7.40 -15.06 -8.19
CA LEU A 77 8.19 -14.02 -8.86
C LEU A 77 7.50 -12.67 -8.75
N LEU A 78 6.19 -12.62 -8.99
CA LEU A 78 5.42 -11.39 -8.87
C LEU A 78 5.34 -10.93 -7.41
N SER A 79 5.15 -11.86 -6.48
CA SER A 79 5.16 -11.59 -5.05
C SER A 79 6.52 -11.02 -4.61
N GLY A 80 7.62 -11.67 -4.99
CA GLY A 80 8.98 -11.22 -4.69
C GLY A 80 9.32 -9.87 -5.32
N HIS A 81 8.86 -9.61 -6.55
CA HIS A 81 9.04 -8.31 -7.20
C HIS A 81 8.27 -7.19 -6.48
N LEU A 82 7.01 -7.47 -6.09
CA LEU A 82 6.20 -6.53 -5.32
C LEU A 82 6.85 -6.22 -3.96
N THR A 83 7.25 -7.23 -3.20
CA THR A 83 7.89 -7.03 -1.89
C THR A 83 9.22 -6.30 -2.03
N ALA A 84 10.05 -6.65 -3.01
CA ALA A 84 11.30 -5.95 -3.28
C ALA A 84 11.08 -4.45 -3.53
N MET A 85 10.09 -4.07 -4.35
CA MET A 85 9.79 -2.65 -4.58
C MET A 85 9.26 -1.95 -3.33
N LEU A 86 8.43 -2.62 -2.52
CA LEU A 86 7.93 -2.05 -1.26
C LEU A 86 9.04 -1.79 -0.25
N ARG A 87 10.13 -2.57 -0.28
CA ARG A 87 11.31 -2.36 0.58
C ARG A 87 12.03 -1.04 0.26
N GLU A 88 11.86 -0.50 -0.94
CA GLU A 88 12.55 0.73 -1.39
C GLU A 88 11.85 2.03 -0.96
N PHE A 89 10.65 1.95 -0.38
CA PHE A 89 9.93 3.11 0.12
C PHE A 89 10.37 3.51 1.53
N ASP A 90 10.12 4.76 1.92
CA ASP A 90 10.49 5.27 3.24
C ASP A 90 9.64 4.66 4.36
N ALA A 91 8.36 4.41 4.09
CA ALA A 91 7.49 3.70 5.02
C ALA A 91 6.35 2.96 4.31
N VAL A 92 6.07 1.74 4.75
CA VAL A 92 4.94 0.94 4.30
C VAL A 92 4.09 0.56 5.50
N PHE A 93 2.86 1.04 5.53
CA PHE A 93 1.90 0.67 6.57
C PHE A 93 1.05 -0.52 6.11
N VAL A 94 0.85 -1.49 7.01
CA VAL A 94 0.01 -2.67 6.78
C VAL A 94 -1.07 -2.78 7.83
N ARG A 95 -2.28 -3.21 7.42
CA ARG A 95 -3.46 -3.24 8.31
C ARG A 95 -3.86 -4.62 8.85
N ASP A 96 -3.24 -5.69 8.36
CA ASP A 96 -3.55 -7.06 8.76
C ASP A 96 -2.28 -7.89 9.01
N ASP A 97 -2.41 -8.94 9.83
CA ASP A 97 -1.29 -9.78 10.27
C ASP A 97 -0.63 -10.55 9.13
N ARG A 98 -1.41 -10.95 8.12
CA ARG A 98 -0.87 -11.65 6.94
C ARG A 98 0.07 -10.74 6.15
N SER A 99 -0.30 -9.48 5.98
CA SER A 99 0.51 -8.46 5.32
C SER A 99 1.77 -8.13 6.13
N ALA A 100 1.64 -8.05 7.47
CA ALA A 100 2.77 -7.84 8.36
C ALA A 100 3.77 -9.01 8.32
N ALA A 101 3.27 -10.25 8.34
CA ALA A 101 4.10 -11.44 8.22
C ALA A 101 4.82 -11.50 6.86
N LEU A 102 4.12 -11.16 5.77
CA LEU A 102 4.71 -11.12 4.42
C LEU A 102 5.88 -10.14 4.29
N LEU A 103 5.86 -9.03 5.03
CA LEU A 103 6.90 -8.00 4.99
C LEU A 103 7.73 -7.94 6.29
N ALA A 104 7.76 -9.02 7.07
CA ALA A 104 8.38 -9.01 8.40
C ALA A 104 9.87 -8.64 8.40
N GLU A 105 10.59 -8.95 7.32
CA GLU A 105 12.01 -8.63 7.16
C GLU A 105 12.27 -7.17 6.74
N HIS A 106 11.23 -6.40 6.45
CA HIS A 106 11.36 -5.05 5.92
C HIS A 106 11.31 -4.04 7.07
N ALA A 107 12.47 -3.43 7.37
CA ALA A 107 12.59 -2.44 8.44
C ALA A 107 11.71 -1.19 8.25
N ASN A 108 11.26 -0.90 7.02
CA ASN A 108 10.35 0.19 6.70
C ASN A 108 8.85 -0.16 6.88
N THR A 109 8.53 -1.39 7.29
CA THR A 109 7.15 -1.84 7.49
C THR A 109 6.64 -1.50 8.89
N ARG A 110 5.43 -0.95 8.97
CA ARG A 110 4.75 -0.64 10.23
C ARG A 110 3.32 -1.16 10.22
N ARG A 111 2.87 -1.77 11.31
CA ARG A 111 1.45 -2.14 11.45
C ARG A 111 0.65 -0.95 11.95
N ALA A 112 -0.47 -0.66 11.29
CA ALA A 112 -1.40 0.40 11.69
C ALA A 112 -2.84 0.03 11.32
N PRO A 113 -3.86 0.52 12.05
CA PRO A 113 -5.25 0.28 11.70
C PRO A 113 -5.61 0.80 10.30
N ASP A 114 -6.66 0.26 9.71
CA ASP A 114 -7.21 0.78 8.45
C ASP A 114 -7.57 2.27 8.54
N LEU A 115 -7.49 2.99 7.42
CA LEU A 115 -7.83 4.42 7.37
C LEU A 115 -9.27 4.71 7.83
N ALA A 116 -10.25 3.84 7.53
CA ALA A 116 -11.62 4.01 7.99
C ALA A 116 -11.73 3.81 9.52
N VAL A 117 -10.93 2.92 10.09
CA VAL A 117 -10.86 2.71 11.55
C VAL A 117 -10.19 3.91 12.22
N LEU A 118 -9.13 4.46 11.62
CA LEU A 118 -8.49 5.69 12.11
C LEU A 118 -9.45 6.88 12.05
N GLU A 119 -10.21 7.03 10.96
CA GLU A 119 -11.21 8.09 10.83
C GLU A 119 -12.36 7.92 11.83
N PHE A 120 -12.84 6.69 12.02
CA PHE A 120 -13.81 6.39 13.06
C PHE A 120 -13.27 6.79 14.44
N ALA A 121 -12.06 6.37 14.79
CA ALA A 121 -11.45 6.73 16.07
C ALA A 121 -11.27 8.26 16.23
N HIS A 122 -10.94 8.96 15.14
CA HIS A 122 -10.82 10.41 15.13
C HIS A 122 -12.15 11.11 15.41
N ARG A 123 -13.25 10.65 14.79
CA ARG A 123 -14.59 11.24 14.97
C ARG A 123 -15.29 10.80 16.25
N ALA A 124 -14.97 9.61 16.73
CA ALA A 124 -15.73 8.93 17.75
C ALA A 124 -15.07 9.01 19.13
N SER A 125 -14.54 10.20 19.47
CA SER A 125 -13.84 10.48 20.74
C SER A 125 -14.64 10.15 22.01
N GLY A 126 -15.95 9.88 21.91
CA GLY A 126 -16.83 9.41 23.00
C GLY A 126 -17.28 7.94 22.93
N VAL A 127 -16.83 7.13 21.97
CA VAL A 127 -17.26 5.71 21.84
C VAL A 127 -16.86 4.87 23.04
N ARG A 128 -15.73 5.19 23.68
CA ARG A 128 -15.32 4.52 24.93
C ARG A 128 -16.32 4.74 26.05
N ASP A 129 -16.95 5.91 26.09
CA ASP A 129 -17.94 6.24 27.12
C ASP A 129 -19.29 5.61 26.80
N LEU A 130 -19.70 5.59 25.52
CA LEU A 130 -20.86 4.83 25.05
C LEU A 130 -20.72 3.33 25.33
N ALA A 131 -19.54 2.74 25.10
CA ALA A 131 -19.27 1.34 25.39
C ALA A 131 -19.31 1.03 26.89
N ARG A 132 -18.89 1.97 27.75
CA ARG A 132 -19.02 1.85 29.21
C ARG A 132 -20.46 1.95 29.70
N CYS A 133 -21.29 2.74 29.02
CA CYS A 133 -22.71 2.88 29.32
C CYS A 133 -23.57 1.78 28.67
N ALA A 134 -23.01 0.96 27.78
CA ALA A 134 -23.75 -0.11 27.12
C ALA A 134 -24.09 -1.19 28.16
N PRO A 135 -25.37 -1.60 28.27
CA PRO A 135 -25.76 -2.69 29.15
C PRO A 135 -25.06 -3.98 28.69
N ALA A 136 -24.60 -4.79 29.64
CA ALA A 136 -23.99 -6.08 29.34
C ALA A 136 -25.00 -6.94 28.57
N THR A 137 -24.58 -7.46 27.41
CA THR A 137 -25.39 -8.43 26.68
C THR A 137 -25.57 -9.67 27.54
N PRO A 138 -26.80 -10.11 27.85
CA PRO A 138 -27.02 -11.36 28.57
C PRO A 138 -26.44 -12.53 27.77
N ALA A 139 -25.79 -13.46 28.49
CA ALA A 139 -25.18 -14.67 27.94
C ALA A 139 -26.21 -15.66 27.40
#